data_AF-A0A941DPA5-F1
#
_entry.id   AF-A0A941DPA5-F1
#
_cell.length_a   1.000
_cell.length_b   1.000
_cell.length_c   1.000
_cell.angle_alpha   90.00
_cell.angle_beta   90.00
_cell.angle_gamma   90.00
#
_symmetry.space_group_name_H-M   'P 1'
#
loop_
_entity.id
_entity.type
_entity.pdbx_description
1 polymer ?
#
loop_
_entity_poly.entity_id
_entity_poly.type
_entity_poly.pdbx_seq_one_letter_code
_entity_poly.pdbx_strand_id
1 'polypeptide(L)'
;MSTVIPHNVTCFDVFNGDADGICALHQLRLAFPREATEITGVKRDVALLNRIDAKAGDRITVLDISLDTNVESLRKHLMAGAEVEYFDHHAANQRFAHPNLQLYWNDARDV
;
A
#
# COMPACT_ATOMS: atom_id res chain seq x y z
N MET A 1 -33.71 3.63 -7.74
CA MET A 1 -33.20 3.18 -6.43
C MET A 1 -32.04 2.24 -6.72
N SER A 2 -30.80 2.71 -6.58
CA SER A 2 -29.62 1.89 -6.90
C SER A 2 -29.36 0.94 -5.74
N THR A 3 -29.44 -0.36 -6.00
CA THR A 3 -29.12 -1.39 -5.01
C THR A 3 -27.63 -1.31 -4.71
N VAL A 4 -27.27 -0.82 -3.53
CA VAL A 4 -25.89 -0.90 -3.03
C VAL A 4 -25.66 -2.37 -2.67
N ILE A 5 -24.96 -3.11 -3.54
CA ILE A 5 -24.42 -4.42 -3.18
C ILE A 5 -23.36 -4.16 -2.10
N PRO A 6 -23.43 -4.81 -0.93
CA PRO A 6 -22.44 -4.61 0.12
C PRO A 6 -21.06 -5.03 -0.39
N HIS A 7 -20.11 -4.11 -0.30
CA HIS A 7 -18.72 -4.38 -0.61
C HIS A 7 -18.13 -5.27 0.49
N ASN A 8 -17.59 -6.44 0.12
CA ASN A 8 -16.85 -7.26 1.08
C ASN A 8 -15.43 -6.70 1.24
N VAL A 9 -15.03 -6.39 2.46
CA VAL A 9 -13.70 -5.82 2.74
C VAL A 9 -12.61 -6.71 2.14
N THR A 10 -11.80 -6.12 1.26
CA THR A 10 -10.66 -6.77 0.62
C THR A 10 -9.37 -6.20 1.19
N CYS A 11 -8.37 -7.06 1.36
CA CYS A 11 -7.02 -6.66 1.73
C CYS A 11 -6.10 -6.79 0.53
N PHE A 12 -5.26 -5.79 0.31
CA PHE A 12 -4.22 -5.77 -0.72
C PHE A 12 -2.85 -5.63 -0.06
N ASP A 13 -1.90 -6.45 -0.50
CA ASP A 13 -0.48 -6.30 -0.14
C ASP A 13 0.28 -5.87 -1.39
N VAL A 14 0.77 -4.63 -1.37
CA VAL A 14 1.38 -3.96 -2.52
C VAL A 14 2.86 -3.75 -2.25
N PHE A 15 3.73 -4.44 -3.00
CA PHE A 15 5.15 -4.48 -2.67
C PHE A 15 6.05 -4.66 -3.89
N ASN A 16 7.26 -4.12 -3.82
CA ASN A 16 8.28 -4.28 -4.85
C ASN A 16 8.72 -5.77 -4.96
N GLY A 17 8.94 -6.24 -6.18
CA GLY A 17 9.27 -7.65 -6.43
C GLY A 17 10.76 -7.99 -6.30
N ASP A 18 11.55 -7.15 -5.65
CA ASP A 18 12.90 -7.52 -5.26
C ASP A 18 12.94 -8.09 -3.83
N ALA A 19 14.15 -8.37 -3.34
CA ALA A 19 14.32 -9.03 -2.06
C ALA A 19 13.80 -8.21 -0.88
N ASP A 20 13.87 -6.88 -0.94
CA ASP A 20 13.48 -6.02 0.18
C ASP A 20 11.96 -6.07 0.36
N GLY A 21 11.20 -5.75 -0.69
CA GLY A 21 9.74 -5.87 -0.68
C GLY A 21 9.20 -7.27 -0.36
N ILE A 22 9.81 -8.34 -0.91
CA ILE A 22 9.38 -9.72 -0.61
C ILE A 22 9.68 -10.08 0.86
N CYS A 23 10.86 -9.75 1.38
CA CYS A 23 11.22 -10.03 2.77
C CYS A 23 10.36 -9.23 3.74
N ALA A 24 10.09 -7.96 3.46
CA ALA A 24 9.21 -7.11 4.25
C ALA A 24 7.81 -7.72 4.36
N LEU A 25 7.21 -8.14 3.23
CA LEU A 25 5.90 -8.79 3.25
C LEU A 25 5.93 -10.09 4.05
N HIS A 26 6.92 -10.95 3.79
CA HIS A 26 7.03 -12.24 4.46
C HIS A 26 7.14 -12.09 5.98
N GLN A 27 8.00 -11.19 6.45
CA GLN A 27 8.14 -10.90 7.88
C GLN A 27 6.85 -10.34 8.47
N LEU A 28 6.19 -9.40 7.78
CA LEU A 28 4.94 -8.81 8.24
C LEU A 28 3.84 -9.87 8.36
N ARG A 29 3.69 -10.77 7.38
CA ARG A 29 2.63 -11.80 7.38
C ARG A 29 2.93 -12.98 8.29
N LEU A 30 4.20 -13.24 8.62
CA LEU A 30 4.56 -14.16 9.71
C LEU A 30 4.14 -13.60 11.08
N ALA A 31 4.36 -12.31 11.33
CA ALA A 31 4.00 -11.67 12.60
C ALA A 31 2.50 -11.37 12.72
N PHE A 32 1.90 -10.92 11.62
CA PHE A 32 0.49 -10.52 11.52
C PHE A 32 -0.17 -11.21 10.32
N PRO A 33 -0.57 -12.49 10.49
CA PRO A 33 -1.21 -13.27 9.42
C PRO A 33 -2.46 -12.57 8.86
N ARG A 34 -2.59 -12.59 7.53
CA ARG A 34 -3.73 -12.01 6.82
C ARG A 34 -3.84 -12.62 5.43
N GLU A 35 -5.08 -12.90 5.01
CA GLU A 35 -5.42 -13.19 3.62
C GLU A 35 -5.49 -11.86 2.85
N ALA A 36 -4.66 -11.69 1.83
CA ALA A 36 -4.62 -10.49 1.01
C ALA A 36 -4.29 -10.83 -0.44
N THR A 37 -4.77 -9.99 -1.36
CA THR A 37 -4.36 -10.08 -2.77
C THR A 37 -2.99 -9.42 -2.90
N GLU A 38 -2.01 -10.18 -3.36
CA GLU A 38 -0.66 -9.68 -3.63
C GLU A 38 -0.63 -8.89 -4.95
N ILE A 39 -0.10 -7.67 -4.87
CA ILE A 39 0.08 -6.77 -6.01
C ILE A 39 1.57 -6.42 -6.06
N THR A 40 2.27 -7.12 -6.94
CA THR A 40 3.71 -6.94 -7.11
C THR A 40 4.08 -6.83 -8.60
N GLY A 41 5.37 -6.67 -8.88
CA GLY A 41 5.94 -6.51 -10.20
C GLY A 41 7.34 -7.11 -10.27
N VAL A 42 8.07 -6.84 -11.34
CA VAL A 42 9.51 -7.12 -11.37
C VAL A 42 10.28 -6.03 -10.62
N LYS A 43 11.55 -6.25 -10.30
CA LYS A 43 12.40 -5.21 -9.69
C LYS A 43 12.29 -3.86 -10.45
N ARG A 44 12.08 -2.76 -9.71
CA ARG A 44 11.84 -1.38 -10.18
C ARG A 44 10.48 -1.10 -10.82
N ASP A 45 9.60 -2.09 -10.89
CA ASP A 45 8.19 -1.86 -11.19
C ASP A 45 7.48 -1.35 -9.92
N VAL A 46 7.49 -0.03 -9.74
CA VAL A 46 7.12 0.60 -8.45
C VAL A 46 5.79 1.35 -8.46
N ALA A 47 5.18 1.59 -9.63
CA ALA A 47 3.88 2.28 -9.76
C ALA A 47 2.70 1.31 -9.53
N LEU A 48 2.76 0.53 -8.45
CA LEU A 48 1.91 -0.64 -8.24
C LEU A 48 0.52 -0.28 -7.71
N LEU A 49 0.35 0.86 -7.02
CA LEU A 49 -0.99 1.30 -6.57
C LEU A 49 -1.94 1.60 -7.74
N ASN A 50 -1.43 1.78 -8.95
CA ASN A 50 -2.23 1.96 -10.16
C ASN A 50 -2.97 0.68 -10.57
N ARG A 51 -2.58 -0.48 -10.05
CA ARG A 51 -3.11 -1.81 -10.45
C ARG A 51 -4.35 -2.24 -9.67
N ILE A 52 -4.72 -1.48 -8.64
CA ILE A 52 -5.90 -1.77 -7.81
C ILE A 52 -6.94 -0.67 -7.94
N ASP A 53 -8.18 -1.01 -7.64
CA ASP A 53 -9.31 -0.08 -7.58
C ASP A 53 -10.04 -0.29 -6.25
N ALA A 54 -9.37 0.09 -5.17
CA ALA A 54 -9.86 -0.09 -3.80
C ALA A 54 -11.13 0.73 -3.54
N LYS A 55 -11.99 0.21 -2.67
CA LYS A 55 -13.26 0.81 -2.27
C LYS A 55 -13.27 1.12 -0.78
N ALA A 56 -14.36 1.77 -0.35
CA ALA A 56 -14.55 2.12 1.05
C ALA A 56 -14.46 0.88 1.94
N GLY A 57 -13.60 0.95 2.97
CA GLY A 57 -13.37 -0.13 3.92
C GLY A 57 -12.32 -1.15 3.50
N ASP A 58 -11.81 -1.11 2.26
CA ASP A 58 -10.67 -1.93 1.86
C ASP A 58 -9.41 -1.51 2.60
N ARG A 59 -8.49 -2.47 2.76
CA ARG A 59 -7.21 -2.26 3.43
C ARG A 59 -6.06 -2.46 2.47
N ILE A 60 -5.16 -1.51 2.39
CA ILE A 60 -3.98 -1.55 1.53
C ILE A 60 -2.74 -1.49 2.43
N THR A 61 -1.93 -2.54 2.39
CA THR A 61 -0.58 -2.54 2.96
C THR A 61 0.39 -2.24 1.83
N VAL A 62 1.21 -1.21 1.97
CA VAL A 62 2.21 -0.83 0.97
C VAL A 62 3.61 -0.99 1.55
N LEU A 63 4.49 -1.67 0.84
CA LEU A 63 5.83 -2.03 1.30
C LEU A 63 6.87 -1.74 0.21
N ASP A 64 7.94 -1.04 0.55
CA ASP A 64 9.14 -0.88 -0.30
C ASP A 64 8.88 -0.33 -1.72
N ILE A 65 7.91 0.57 -1.84
CA ILE A 65 7.73 1.38 -3.06
C ILE A 65 7.60 2.84 -2.68
N SER A 66 8.20 3.71 -3.47
CA SER A 66 8.22 5.15 -3.19
C SER A 66 6.80 5.75 -3.13
N LEU A 67 6.51 6.47 -2.04
CA LEU A 67 5.30 7.28 -1.90
C LEU A 67 5.19 8.31 -3.02
N ASP A 68 6.29 9.00 -3.35
CA ASP A 68 6.29 10.05 -4.36
C ASP A 68 5.88 9.52 -5.74
N THR A 69 6.25 8.28 -6.07
CA THR A 69 5.83 7.62 -7.32
C THR A 69 4.35 7.26 -7.32
N ASN A 70 3.77 6.97 -6.15
CA ASN A 70 2.43 6.44 -6.02
C ASN A 70 1.42 7.44 -5.46
N VAL A 71 1.81 8.71 -5.25
CA VAL A 71 1.03 9.70 -4.49
C VAL A 71 -0.36 9.95 -5.06
N GLU A 72 -0.52 9.97 -6.39
CA GLU A 72 -1.81 10.21 -7.03
C GLU A 72 -2.78 9.05 -6.78
N SER A 73 -2.33 7.81 -6.95
CA SER A 73 -3.13 6.63 -6.66
C SER A 73 -3.39 6.44 -5.18
N LEU A 74 -2.42 6.76 -4.32
CA LEU A 74 -2.62 6.80 -2.87
C LEU A 74 -3.77 7.74 -2.50
N ARG A 75 -3.78 8.97 -3.03
CA ARG A 75 -4.89 9.92 -2.82
C ARG A 75 -6.21 9.38 -3.33
N LYS A 76 -6.23 8.77 -4.52
CA LYS A 76 -7.45 8.16 -5.09
C LYS A 76 -8.03 7.11 -4.14
N HIS A 77 -7.22 6.18 -3.63
CA HIS A 77 -7.68 5.10 -2.74
C HIS A 77 -8.17 5.64 -1.40
N LEU A 78 -7.44 6.60 -0.80
CA LEU A 78 -7.84 7.25 0.44
C LEU A 78 -9.17 8.02 0.28
N MET A 79 -9.36 8.73 -0.83
CA MET A 79 -10.62 9.42 -1.16
C MET A 79 -11.78 8.45 -1.40
N ALA A 80 -11.50 7.25 -1.91
CA ALA A 80 -12.49 6.19 -2.05
C ALA A 80 -12.88 5.56 -0.69
N GLY A 81 -12.19 5.93 0.40
CA GLY A 81 -12.46 5.46 1.75
C GLY A 81 -11.67 4.20 2.15
N ALA A 82 -10.62 3.85 1.41
CA ALA A 82 -9.71 2.77 1.82
C ALA A 82 -8.86 3.20 3.02
N GLU A 83 -8.46 2.22 3.83
CA GLU A 83 -7.45 2.33 4.89
C GLU A 83 -6.09 1.93 4.31
N VAL A 84 -5.05 2.74 4.52
CA VAL A 84 -3.71 2.50 3.98
C VAL A 84 -2.67 2.52 5.09
N GLU A 85 -1.89 1.45 5.18
CA GLU A 85 -0.65 1.36 5.95
C GLU A 85 0.51 1.35 4.96
N TYR A 86 1.43 2.31 5.09
CA TYR A 86 2.50 2.54 4.12
C TYR A 86 3.85 2.49 4.83
N PHE A 87 4.69 1.52 4.47
CA PHE A 87 6.03 1.32 5.01
C PHE A 87 7.05 1.50 3.90
N ASP A 88 7.95 2.46 4.05
CA ASP A 88 8.93 2.78 3.01
C ASP A 88 10.13 3.56 3.57
N HIS A 89 11.26 3.47 2.89
CA HIS A 89 12.49 4.22 3.18
C HIS A 89 12.95 5.13 2.04
N HIS A 90 12.33 5.03 0.86
CA HIS A 90 12.61 5.93 -0.25
C HIS A 90 12.18 7.37 0.03
N ALA A 91 12.55 8.31 -0.84
CA ALA A 91 12.09 9.69 -0.72
C ALA A 91 10.55 9.78 -0.71
N ALA A 92 10.03 10.53 0.26
CA ALA A 92 8.60 10.80 0.45
C ALA A 92 8.35 12.32 0.59
N ASN A 93 8.82 13.10 -0.39
CA ASN A 93 8.71 14.56 -0.39
C ASN A 93 7.26 15.05 -0.55
N GLN A 94 6.41 14.23 -1.17
CA GLN A 94 4.99 14.51 -1.42
C GLN A 94 4.06 13.94 -0.34
N ARG A 95 4.62 13.49 0.79
CA ARG A 95 3.84 12.96 1.91
C ARG A 95 2.84 13.98 2.43
N PHE A 96 1.70 13.47 2.90
CA PHE A 96 0.61 14.26 3.45
C PHE A 96 -0.07 13.49 4.58
N ALA A 97 -0.78 14.22 5.46
CA ALA A 97 -1.59 13.61 6.50
C ALA A 97 -2.99 13.28 5.95
N HIS A 98 -3.53 12.13 6.34
CA HIS A 98 -4.91 11.73 6.07
C HIS A 98 -5.39 10.81 7.18
N PRO A 99 -6.66 10.89 7.64
CA PRO A 99 -7.14 10.05 8.75
C PRO A 99 -7.03 8.53 8.47
N ASN A 100 -7.18 8.14 7.21
CA ASN A 100 -7.05 6.73 6.79
C ASN A 100 -5.63 6.34 6.32
N LEU A 101 -4.63 7.20 6.50
CA LEU A 101 -3.25 6.92 6.14
C LEU A 101 -2.38 6.80 7.40
N GLN A 102 -1.82 5.62 7.61
CA GLN A 102 -0.70 5.42 8.52
C GLN A 102 0.58 5.31 7.72
N LEU A 103 1.47 6.29 7.88
CA LEU A 103 2.75 6.35 7.16
C LEU A 103 3.90 6.05 8.12
N TYR A 104 4.54 4.91 7.94
CA TYR A 104 5.75 4.47 8.62
C TYR A 104 6.94 4.68 7.68
N TRP A 105 7.54 5.86 7.76
CA TRP A 105 8.61 6.26 6.85
C TRP A 105 9.87 6.66 7.60
N ASN A 106 11.02 6.14 7.15
CA ASN A 106 12.33 6.46 7.68
C ASN A 106 13.36 6.45 6.54
N ASP A 107 13.91 7.62 6.19
CA ASP A 107 14.95 7.78 5.15
C ASP A 107 16.37 7.78 5.70
N ALA A 108 16.55 7.46 6.99
CA ALA A 108 17.86 7.17 7.51
C ALA A 108 18.48 6.03 6.71
N ARG A 109 19.76 6.15 6.37
CA ARG A 109 20.46 5.07 5.66
C ARG A 109 20.38 3.79 6.49
N ASP A 110 19.95 2.71 5.85
CA ASP A 110 20.11 1.37 6.39
C ASP A 110 21.61 1.05 6.41
N VAL A 111 22.22 1.27 7.58
CA VAL A 111 23.64 1.11 7.96
C VAL A 111 24.69 1.89 7.16
#